data_AF-A0A2G5TYU4-F1
#
_entry.id   AF-A0A2G5TYU4-F1
#
_cell.length_a   1.000
_cell.length_b   1.000
_cell.length_c   1.000
_cell.angle_alpha   90.00
_cell.angle_beta   90.00
_cell.angle_gamma   90.00
#
_symmetry.space_group_name_H-M   'P 1'
#
loop_
_entity.id
_entity.type
_entity.pdbx_description
1 polymer ?
#
loop_
_entity_poly.entity_id
_entity_poly.type
_entity_poly.pdbx_seq_one_letter_code
_entity_poly.pdbx_strand_id
1 'polypeptide(L)'
;MNLPFETHQKHGEGLKTAGKNLIYIILICLICGTIAFGFCVLQAYYIDGCGDQKNSTILGRNSVKLEYKWPENVEKVINDVIDNNDRMTMNDDRGVLIKAELMKFDTSDVFYIIIYDGVDGPLSHAFYGDENEYIHVFKPGKVNVVVFRSHFWRSSPQNAYEKKKLSVEESCKKGLKLKSNYSDVPKELMANFKDTNFIGLIGKEFEVSVRSANSFGRIWGPGYWDTVAVLDSEGNKTGKEFILVAGYI
;
A
#
# COMPACT_ATOMS: atom_id res chain seq x y z
N MET A 1 -43.72 41.03 59.53
CA MET A 1 -43.34 41.12 58.12
C MET A 1 -41.98 40.46 58.01
N ASN A 2 -41.93 39.17 57.63
CA ASN A 2 -40.70 38.38 57.55
C ASN A 2 -40.51 37.91 56.12
N LEU A 3 -39.38 38.25 55.52
CA LEU A 3 -38.56 37.54 54.51
C LEU A 3 -37.37 38.47 54.18
N PRO A 4 -36.18 37.96 53.79
CA PRO A 4 -36.02 36.82 52.91
C PRO A 4 -35.05 35.73 53.39
N PHE A 5 -35.52 34.49 53.28
CA PHE A 5 -34.77 33.25 53.36
C PHE A 5 -34.39 32.86 51.92
N GLU A 6 -33.56 33.66 51.24
CA GLU A 6 -33.31 33.46 49.79
C GLU A 6 -31.84 33.53 49.36
N THR A 7 -30.90 33.72 50.29
CA THR A 7 -29.47 33.87 49.97
C THR A 7 -28.64 32.60 50.16
N HIS A 8 -29.09 31.62 50.96
CA HIS A 8 -28.33 30.38 51.20
C HIS A 8 -28.55 29.27 50.16
N GLN A 9 -29.63 29.34 49.36
CA GLN A 9 -29.96 28.27 48.41
C GLN A 9 -29.18 28.39 47.09
N LYS A 10 -28.91 29.62 46.61
CA LYS A 10 -28.15 29.86 45.36
C LYS A 10 -26.65 29.52 45.47
N HIS A 11 -26.04 29.64 46.66
CA HIS A 11 -24.61 29.36 46.81
C HIS A 11 -24.30 27.85 46.81
N GLY A 12 -25.21 27.03 47.35
CA GLY A 12 -25.09 25.57 47.38
C GLY A 12 -25.29 24.89 46.02
N GLU A 13 -26.09 25.48 45.12
CA GLU A 13 -26.28 24.97 43.75
C GLU A 13 -25.08 25.29 42.83
N GLY A 14 -24.45 26.45 42.99
CA GLY A 14 -23.24 26.82 42.24
C GLY A 14 -22.04 25.91 42.54
N LEU A 15 -21.84 25.54 43.81
CA LEU A 15 -20.79 24.61 44.25
C LEU A 15 -21.03 23.16 43.76
N LYS A 16 -22.28 22.70 43.74
CA LYS A 16 -22.64 21.37 43.21
C LYS A 16 -22.44 21.28 41.69
N THR A 17 -22.68 22.38 40.97
CA THR A 17 -22.51 22.44 39.50
C THR A 17 -21.03 22.54 39.11
N ALA A 18 -20.24 23.34 39.85
CA ALA A 18 -18.79 23.41 39.66
C ALA A 18 -18.08 22.07 39.95
N GLY A 19 -18.50 21.35 41.00
CA GLY A 19 -17.99 20.02 41.32
C GLY A 19 -18.28 18.97 40.22
N LYS A 20 -19.49 18.99 39.64
CA LYS A 20 -19.83 18.13 38.49
C LYS A 20 -18.98 18.43 37.26
N ASN A 21 -18.77 19.71 36.94
CA ASN A 21 -17.97 20.11 35.78
C ASN A 21 -16.49 19.72 35.94
N LEU A 22 -15.94 19.82 37.16
CA LEU A 22 -14.58 19.38 37.45
C LEU A 22 -14.42 17.86 37.29
N ILE A 23 -15.41 17.08 37.73
CA ILE A 23 -15.42 15.61 37.54
C ILE A 23 -15.46 15.26 36.04
N TYR A 24 -16.26 15.96 35.24
CA TYR A 24 -16.31 15.75 33.78
C TYR A 24 -14.98 16.06 33.10
N ILE A 25 -14.31 17.14 33.48
CA ILE A 25 -12.99 17.51 32.92
C ILE A 25 -11.95 16.44 33.27
N ILE A 26 -11.93 15.95 34.51
CA ILE A 26 -11.01 14.88 34.93
C ILE A 26 -11.28 13.59 34.14
N LEU A 27 -12.55 13.23 33.94
CA LEU A 27 -12.94 12.06 33.15
C LEU A 27 -12.51 12.19 31.68
N ILE A 28 -12.68 13.36 31.07
CA ILE A 28 -12.23 13.62 29.70
C ILE A 28 -10.70 13.54 29.62
N CYS A 29 -9.96 14.13 30.56
CA CYS A 29 -8.50 14.04 30.60
C CYS A 29 -8.00 12.60 30.79
N LEU A 30 -8.68 11.79 31.59
CA LEU A 30 -8.37 10.37 31.76
C LEU A 30 -8.64 9.57 30.48
N ILE A 31 -9.76 9.82 29.80
CA ILE A 31 -10.10 9.18 28.51
C ILE A 31 -9.11 9.61 27.42
N CYS A 32 -8.75 10.89 27.33
CA CYS A 32 -7.73 11.36 26.40
C CYS A 32 -6.36 10.75 26.70
N GLY A 33 -6.02 10.61 27.99
CA GLY A 33 -4.78 9.95 28.44
C GLY A 33 -4.74 8.47 28.04
N THR A 34 -5.82 7.72 28.24
CA THR A 34 -5.87 6.29 27.86
C THR A 34 -5.89 6.09 26.35
N ILE A 35 -6.52 6.98 25.58
CA ILE A 35 -6.48 6.94 24.11
C ILE A 35 -5.07 7.27 23.61
N ALA A 36 -4.42 8.30 24.15
CA ALA A 36 -3.05 8.66 23.76
C ALA A 36 -2.05 7.57 24.14
N PHE A 37 -2.15 7.02 25.35
CA PHE A 37 -1.28 5.92 25.78
C PHE A 37 -1.58 4.63 25.01
N GLY A 38 -2.85 4.34 24.71
CA GLY A 38 -3.25 3.22 23.87
C GLY A 38 -2.72 3.34 22.44
N PHE A 39 -2.74 4.54 21.85
CA PHE A 39 -2.12 4.80 20.54
C PHE A 39 -0.60 4.64 20.59
N CYS A 40 0.06 5.16 21.62
CA CYS A 40 1.51 4.99 21.79
C CYS A 40 1.90 3.52 22.00
N VAL A 41 1.11 2.74 22.76
CA VAL A 41 1.33 1.31 22.96
C VAL A 41 1.03 0.52 21.69
N LEU A 42 0.00 0.85 20.92
CA LEU A 42 -0.27 0.22 19.61
C LEU A 42 0.85 0.54 18.62
N GLN A 43 1.37 1.77 18.60
CA GLN A 43 2.46 2.18 17.73
C GLN A 43 3.77 1.50 18.17
N ALA A 44 4.03 1.40 19.47
CA ALA A 44 5.15 0.63 20.01
C ALA A 44 5.02 -0.86 19.71
N TYR A 45 3.84 -1.47 19.84
CA TYR A 45 3.59 -2.88 19.50
C TYR A 45 3.67 -3.13 17.99
N TYR A 46 3.33 -2.14 17.15
CA TYR A 46 3.51 -2.22 15.70
C TYR A 46 4.98 -2.08 15.29
N ILE A 47 5.75 -1.28 16.02
CA ILE A 47 7.20 -1.12 15.84
C ILE A 47 7.97 -2.34 16.41
N ASP A 48 7.54 -2.89 17.54
CA ASP A 48 8.12 -4.06 18.21
C ASP A 48 7.66 -5.38 17.57
N GLY A 49 6.51 -5.38 16.89
CA GLY A 49 6.10 -6.44 15.96
C GLY A 49 6.98 -6.51 14.70
N CYS A 50 7.77 -5.47 14.42
CA CYS A 50 8.88 -5.50 13.46
C CYS A 50 10.23 -5.82 14.13
N GLY A 51 10.24 -6.07 15.44
CA GLY A 51 11.39 -6.08 16.32
C GLY A 51 11.55 -7.35 17.17
N ASP A 52 11.04 -8.51 16.74
CA ASP A 52 11.56 -9.79 17.26
C ASP A 52 11.45 -10.91 16.23
N GLN A 53 12.23 -10.79 15.16
CA GLN A 53 12.51 -11.89 14.25
C GLN A 53 13.73 -12.69 14.75
N LYS A 54 13.69 -13.14 16.01
CA LYS A 54 14.55 -14.24 16.43
C LYS A 54 14.02 -15.50 15.74
N ASN A 55 14.76 -15.93 14.70
CA ASN A 55 14.60 -17.13 13.87
C ASN A 55 13.94 -16.95 12.49
N SER A 56 14.32 -15.91 11.74
CA SER A 56 14.29 -16.01 10.27
C SER A 56 15.57 -16.67 9.76
N THR A 57 15.59 -18.01 9.79
CA THR A 57 16.60 -18.85 9.15
C THR A 57 16.35 -18.99 7.64
N ILE A 58 15.98 -17.89 6.95
CA ILE A 58 15.57 -17.91 5.53
C ILE A 58 16.67 -17.39 4.59
N LEU A 59 17.69 -16.70 5.11
CA LEU A 59 18.96 -16.52 4.40
C LEU A 59 20.01 -17.45 5.02
N GLY A 60 20.07 -18.70 4.53
CA GLY A 60 21.11 -19.69 4.87
C GLY A 60 22.51 -19.36 4.34
N ARG A 61 22.82 -18.08 4.17
CA ARG A 61 24.13 -17.54 3.80
C ARG A 61 24.20 -16.15 4.39
N ASN A 62 25.29 -15.85 5.10
CA ASN A 62 25.70 -14.50 5.54
C ASN A 62 24.95 -13.42 4.75
N SER A 63 23.96 -12.77 5.36
CA SER A 63 23.18 -11.71 4.71
C SER A 63 24.12 -10.55 4.42
N VAL A 64 24.79 -10.62 3.26
CA VAL A 64 25.58 -9.51 2.77
C VAL A 64 24.56 -8.41 2.54
N LYS A 65 24.61 -7.36 3.35
CA LYS A 65 23.82 -6.15 3.14
C LYS A 65 24.20 -5.63 1.76
N LEU A 66 23.36 -5.89 0.77
CA LEU A 66 23.57 -5.42 -0.59
C LEU A 66 23.45 -3.90 -0.57
N GLU A 67 24.39 -3.23 -1.22
CA GLU A 67 24.26 -1.80 -1.49
C GLU A 67 23.09 -1.57 -2.45
N TYR A 68 22.41 -0.44 -2.33
CA TYR A 68 21.34 -0.11 -3.27
C TYR A 68 21.94 0.15 -4.66
N LYS A 69 21.68 -0.76 -5.59
CA LYS A 69 22.07 -0.63 -7.00
C LYS A 69 20.91 -1.11 -7.88
N TRP A 70 20.43 -0.21 -8.72
CA TRP A 70 19.32 -0.46 -9.62
C TRP A 70 19.80 -0.66 -11.07
N PRO A 71 19.31 -1.68 -11.79
CA PRO A 71 18.36 -2.71 -11.34
C PRO A 71 19.02 -3.90 -10.63
N GLU A 72 20.35 -4.01 -10.65
CA GLU A 72 21.04 -5.30 -10.53
C GLU A 72 20.92 -5.96 -9.16
N ASN A 73 21.01 -5.19 -8.06
CA ASN A 73 20.89 -5.77 -6.72
C ASN A 73 19.43 -6.00 -6.33
N VAL A 74 18.48 -5.26 -6.92
CA VAL A 74 17.04 -5.51 -6.77
C VAL A 74 16.66 -6.81 -7.49
N GLU A 75 17.13 -7.01 -8.72
CA GLU A 75 16.93 -8.27 -9.46
C GLU A 75 17.52 -9.48 -8.75
N LYS A 76 18.70 -9.34 -8.12
CA LYS A 76 19.28 -10.42 -7.31
C LYS A 76 18.37 -10.79 -6.13
N VAL A 77 17.82 -9.81 -5.42
CA VAL A 77 16.87 -10.05 -4.33
C VAL A 77 15.64 -10.78 -4.84
N ILE A 78 15.05 -10.32 -5.95
CA ILE A 78 13.87 -10.96 -6.56
C ILE A 78 14.19 -12.41 -6.93
N ASN A 79 15.30 -12.65 -7.63
CA ASN A 79 15.71 -13.99 -8.06
C ASN A 79 15.99 -14.93 -6.88
N ASP A 80 16.66 -14.44 -5.84
CA ASP A 80 16.93 -15.23 -4.63
C ASP A 80 15.62 -15.66 -3.95
N VAL A 81 14.66 -14.73 -3.81
CA VAL A 81 13.37 -15.06 -3.20
C VAL A 81 12.61 -16.10 -4.02
N ILE A 82 12.53 -15.93 -5.34
CA ILE A 82 11.72 -16.81 -6.20
C ILE A 82 12.37 -18.16 -6.50
N ASP A 83 13.70 -18.27 -6.51
CA ASP A 83 14.41 -19.52 -6.84
C ASP A 83 14.79 -20.36 -5.61
N ASN A 84 14.97 -19.75 -4.43
CA ASN A 84 15.50 -20.45 -3.27
C ASN A 84 14.46 -20.70 -2.16
N ASN A 85 13.20 -20.30 -2.34
CA ASN A 85 12.12 -20.49 -1.37
C ASN A 85 11.01 -21.41 -1.87
N ASP A 86 11.37 -22.63 -2.27
CA ASP A 86 10.44 -23.66 -2.77
C ASP A 86 9.32 -24.05 -1.79
N ARG A 87 9.47 -23.72 -0.50
CA ARG A 87 8.46 -23.97 0.53
C ARG A 87 7.31 -22.96 0.54
N MET A 88 7.47 -21.83 -0.13
CA MET A 88 6.45 -20.80 -0.20
C MET A 88 5.48 -21.14 -1.33
N THR A 89 4.20 -21.27 -1.01
CA THR A 89 3.18 -21.56 -2.01
C THR A 89 2.47 -20.29 -2.48
N MET A 90 2.33 -19.27 -1.62
CA MET A 90 1.54 -18.08 -1.90
C MET A 90 2.38 -16.89 -2.42
N ASN A 91 1.84 -16.16 -3.39
CA ASN A 91 2.44 -14.93 -3.93
C ASN A 91 2.56 -13.83 -2.87
N ASP A 92 1.64 -13.82 -1.90
CA ASP A 92 1.64 -12.84 -0.83
C ASP A 92 2.84 -12.99 0.13
N ASP A 93 3.18 -14.23 0.50
CA ASP A 93 4.35 -14.52 1.33
C ASP A 93 5.64 -14.07 0.62
N ARG A 94 5.74 -14.32 -0.69
CA ARG A 94 6.89 -13.87 -1.51
C ARG A 94 6.99 -12.34 -1.50
N GLY A 95 5.84 -11.67 -1.55
CA GLY A 95 5.74 -10.22 -1.47
C GLY A 95 6.26 -9.67 -0.15
N VAL A 96 5.99 -10.36 0.96
CA VAL A 96 6.51 -10.00 2.28
C VAL A 96 8.04 -10.11 2.33
N LEU A 97 8.63 -11.19 1.79
CA LEU A 97 10.08 -11.36 1.79
C LEU A 97 10.79 -10.33 0.90
N ILE A 98 10.32 -10.15 -0.34
CA ILE A 98 10.89 -9.13 -1.23
C ILE A 98 10.79 -7.76 -0.58
N LYS A 99 9.63 -7.41 0.00
CA LYS A 99 9.45 -6.16 0.74
C LYS A 99 10.49 -6.00 1.86
N ALA A 100 10.69 -7.03 2.67
CA ALA A 100 11.63 -6.99 3.78
C ALA A 100 13.07 -6.77 3.30
N GLU A 101 13.48 -7.41 2.21
CA GLU A 101 14.81 -7.20 1.61
C GLU A 101 14.96 -5.81 0.98
N LEU A 102 13.96 -5.33 0.23
CA LEU A 102 14.02 -3.98 -0.37
C LEU A 102 14.05 -2.86 0.68
N MET A 103 13.44 -3.07 1.85
CA MET A 103 13.49 -2.11 2.97
C MET A 103 14.87 -2.01 3.64
N LYS A 104 15.82 -2.93 3.34
CA LYS A 104 17.19 -2.88 3.86
C LYS A 104 18.10 -1.96 3.05
N PHE A 105 17.70 -1.61 1.83
CA PHE A 105 18.44 -0.69 0.98
C PHE A 105 18.40 0.72 1.55
N ASP A 106 19.57 1.37 1.61
CA ASP A 106 19.68 2.77 1.99
C ASP A 106 19.29 3.65 0.81
N THR A 107 17.99 3.95 0.69
CA THR A 107 17.44 4.70 -0.44
C THR A 107 16.22 5.54 -0.06
N SER A 108 16.04 6.64 -0.77
CA SER A 108 14.82 7.46 -0.73
C SER A 108 13.65 6.84 -1.49
N ASP A 109 13.92 5.84 -2.32
CA ASP A 109 12.95 5.30 -3.25
C ASP A 109 11.86 4.53 -2.51
N VAL A 110 10.66 4.58 -3.08
CA VAL A 110 9.49 3.86 -2.62
C VAL A 110 9.10 2.87 -3.71
N PHE A 111 8.86 1.63 -3.34
CA PHE A 111 8.66 0.56 -4.32
C PHE A 111 7.21 0.07 -4.33
N TYR A 112 6.71 -0.22 -5.52
CA TYR A 112 5.67 -1.23 -5.73
C TYR A 112 6.32 -2.58 -6.00
N ILE A 113 5.75 -3.63 -5.42
CA ILE A 113 6.14 -5.02 -5.61
C ILE A 113 4.87 -5.76 -6.02
N ILE A 114 4.83 -6.23 -7.25
CA ILE A 114 3.66 -6.88 -7.86
C ILE A 114 4.07 -8.31 -8.19
N ILE A 115 3.37 -9.27 -7.60
CA ILE A 115 3.66 -10.70 -7.75
C ILE A 115 2.41 -11.42 -8.18
N TYR A 116 2.52 -12.29 -9.16
CA TYR A 116 1.39 -13.04 -9.71
C TYR A 116 1.88 -14.32 -10.38
N ASP A 117 0.96 -15.23 -10.67
CA ASP A 117 1.32 -16.53 -11.24
C ASP A 117 2.05 -16.39 -12.58
N GLY A 118 2.94 -17.36 -12.84
CA GLY A 118 3.78 -17.39 -14.04
C GLY A 118 2.99 -17.63 -15.31
N VAL A 119 2.49 -16.54 -15.90
CA VAL A 119 1.72 -16.54 -17.16
C VAL A 119 2.42 -15.74 -18.25
N ASP A 120 2.13 -16.09 -19.50
CA ASP A 120 2.66 -15.42 -20.67
C ASP A 120 1.67 -14.43 -21.28
N GLY A 121 2.23 -13.37 -21.84
CA GLY A 121 1.62 -12.62 -22.93
C GLY A 121 0.60 -11.54 -22.53
N PRO A 122 0.25 -10.70 -23.52
CA PRO A 122 -0.44 -9.43 -23.28
C PRO A 122 -1.95 -9.55 -23.02
N LEU A 123 -2.47 -10.77 -23.03
CA LEU A 123 -3.86 -11.06 -22.63
C LEU A 123 -4.00 -11.13 -21.11
N SER A 124 -2.92 -11.44 -20.41
CA SER A 124 -2.89 -11.74 -18.99
C SER A 124 -2.24 -10.63 -18.18
N HIS A 125 -1.31 -9.89 -18.79
CA HIS A 125 -0.73 -8.69 -18.22
C HIS A 125 -0.37 -7.65 -19.28
N ALA A 126 -0.16 -6.39 -18.91
CA ALA A 126 0.43 -5.37 -19.77
C ALA A 126 1.02 -4.27 -18.89
N PHE A 127 2.15 -3.69 -19.31
CA PHE A 127 2.85 -2.65 -18.55
C PHE A 127 3.26 -1.51 -19.48
N TYR A 128 3.24 -0.28 -18.96
CA TYR A 128 3.80 0.88 -19.63
C TYR A 128 4.34 1.86 -18.59
N GLY A 129 5.55 2.36 -18.80
CA GLY A 129 6.22 3.29 -17.91
C GLY A 129 7.62 3.61 -18.41
N ASP A 130 8.38 4.36 -17.61
CA ASP A 130 9.81 4.52 -17.85
C ASP A 130 10.53 3.20 -17.57
N GLU A 131 11.18 2.63 -18.59
CA GLU A 131 11.90 1.36 -18.50
C GLU A 131 13.06 1.40 -17.49
N ASN A 132 13.53 2.58 -17.11
CA ASN A 132 14.53 2.73 -16.05
C ASN A 132 13.93 2.65 -14.65
N GLU A 133 12.60 2.69 -14.51
CA GLU A 133 11.90 2.81 -13.23
C GLU A 133 11.11 1.56 -12.84
N TYR A 134 11.08 0.54 -13.69
CA TYR A 134 10.55 -0.76 -13.31
C TYR A 134 11.35 -1.94 -13.88
N ILE A 135 11.36 -3.02 -13.10
CA ILE A 135 11.97 -4.30 -13.41
C ILE A 135 10.87 -5.32 -13.62
N HIS A 136 11.05 -6.21 -14.59
CA HIS A 136 10.23 -7.40 -14.76
C HIS A 136 11.10 -8.65 -14.68
N VAL A 137 10.71 -9.59 -13.83
CA VAL A 137 11.29 -10.94 -13.77
C VAL A 137 10.15 -11.90 -14.10
N PHE A 138 10.11 -12.34 -15.36
CA PHE A 138 9.11 -13.29 -15.83
C PHE A 138 9.67 -14.71 -15.79
N LYS A 139 9.00 -15.58 -15.03
CA LYS A 139 9.31 -17.01 -14.96
C LYS A 139 8.03 -17.80 -15.21
N PRO A 140 7.65 -18.01 -16.49
CA PRO A 140 6.46 -18.77 -16.86
C PRO A 140 6.46 -20.15 -16.20
N GLY A 141 5.32 -20.58 -15.66
CA GLY A 141 5.20 -21.82 -14.88
C GLY A 141 5.72 -21.77 -13.45
N LYS A 142 6.30 -20.62 -13.02
CA LYS A 142 6.57 -20.30 -11.62
C LYS A 142 5.76 -19.07 -11.22
N VAL A 143 6.43 -17.92 -11.11
CA VAL A 143 5.89 -16.66 -10.61
C VAL A 143 6.51 -15.52 -11.41
N ASN A 144 5.69 -14.54 -11.77
CA ASN A 144 6.13 -13.30 -12.36
C ASN A 144 6.20 -12.22 -11.28
N VAL A 145 7.25 -11.41 -11.34
CA VAL A 145 7.46 -10.28 -10.42
C VAL A 145 7.70 -9.02 -11.22
N VAL A 146 7.00 -7.95 -10.86
CA VAL A 146 7.26 -6.60 -11.34
C VAL A 146 7.55 -5.71 -10.15
N VAL A 147 8.68 -5.01 -10.18
CA VAL A 147 9.01 -4.00 -9.16
C VAL A 147 9.12 -2.66 -9.85
N PHE A 148 8.31 -1.70 -9.39
CA PHE A 148 8.40 -0.30 -9.83
C PHE A 148 8.96 0.53 -8.68
N ARG A 149 9.83 1.52 -8.98
CA ARG A 149 10.32 2.49 -8.00
C ARG A 149 9.81 3.88 -8.35
N SER A 150 9.50 4.65 -7.31
CA SER A 150 9.25 6.08 -7.41
C SER A 150 10.30 6.82 -6.61
N HIS A 151 10.95 7.78 -7.26
CA HIS A 151 11.92 8.66 -6.63
C HIS A 151 11.26 9.76 -5.79
N PHE A 152 10.05 10.20 -6.18
CA PHE A 152 9.44 11.41 -5.63
C PHE A 152 8.25 11.15 -4.71
N TRP A 153 7.78 9.90 -4.58
CA TRP A 153 6.61 9.60 -3.74
C TRP A 153 6.76 10.08 -2.30
N ARG A 154 7.93 9.86 -1.68
CA ARG A 154 8.19 10.22 -0.29
C ARG A 154 8.07 11.74 -0.05
N SER A 155 8.54 12.54 -1.01
CA SER A 155 8.46 14.00 -0.98
C SER A 155 7.18 14.56 -1.59
N SER A 156 6.30 13.71 -2.14
CA SER A 156 5.14 14.18 -2.87
C SER A 156 4.11 14.85 -1.95
N PRO A 157 3.36 15.85 -2.46
CA PRO A 157 2.33 16.54 -1.68
C PRO A 157 1.33 15.59 -1.04
N GLN A 158 0.72 15.99 0.08
CA GLN A 158 -0.24 15.14 0.81
C GLN A 158 -1.44 14.72 -0.06
N ASN A 159 -1.84 15.55 -1.03
CA ASN A 159 -2.93 15.24 -1.96
C ASN A 159 -2.53 14.38 -3.17
N ALA A 160 -1.25 14.00 -3.32
CA ALA A 160 -0.80 13.15 -4.42
C ALA A 160 -1.49 11.77 -4.36
N TYR A 161 -1.62 11.21 -3.17
CA TYR A 161 -2.34 9.95 -2.94
C TYR A 161 -3.80 10.03 -3.38
N GLU A 162 -4.55 11.03 -2.92
CA GLU A 162 -5.96 11.19 -3.29
C GLU A 162 -6.14 11.40 -4.79
N LYS A 163 -5.25 12.17 -5.45
CA LYS A 163 -5.28 12.34 -6.90
C LYS A 163 -5.06 11.02 -7.65
N LYS A 164 -4.11 10.19 -7.20
CA LYS A 164 -3.84 8.88 -7.79
C LYS A 164 -5.01 7.93 -7.58
N LYS A 165 -5.54 7.86 -6.36
CA LYS A 165 -6.72 7.09 -6.01
C LYS A 165 -7.90 7.46 -6.90
N LEU A 166 -8.24 8.75 -7.02
CA LEU A 166 -9.34 9.21 -7.87
C LEU A 166 -9.15 8.82 -9.34
N SER A 167 -7.95 8.97 -9.90
CA SER A 167 -7.67 8.62 -11.30
C SER A 167 -7.89 7.13 -11.58
N VAL A 168 -7.45 6.27 -10.66
CA VAL A 168 -7.64 4.83 -10.73
C VAL A 168 -9.13 4.48 -10.56
N GLU A 169 -9.79 4.98 -9.51
CA GLU A 169 -11.20 4.70 -9.24
C GLU A 169 -12.13 5.15 -10.38
N GLU A 170 -11.86 6.31 -10.99
CA GLU A 170 -12.61 6.77 -12.17
C GLU A 170 -12.43 5.84 -13.37
N SER A 171 -11.22 5.30 -13.56
CA SER A 171 -10.95 4.33 -14.62
C SER A 171 -11.62 2.99 -14.33
N CYS A 172 -11.61 2.55 -13.06
CA CYS A 172 -12.29 1.34 -12.61
C CYS A 172 -13.82 1.44 -12.81
N LYS A 173 -14.41 2.62 -12.54
CA LYS A 173 -15.84 2.89 -12.78
C LYS A 173 -16.21 2.84 -14.26
N LYS A 174 -15.32 3.32 -15.14
CA LYS A 174 -15.52 3.28 -16.60
C LYS A 174 -15.37 1.86 -17.16
N GLY A 175 -14.55 1.03 -16.53
CA GLY A 175 -14.19 -0.29 -17.03
C GLY A 175 -13.22 -0.24 -18.22
N LEU A 176 -12.67 -1.40 -18.55
CA LEU A 176 -11.88 -1.58 -19.77
C LEU A 176 -12.79 -2.19 -20.85
N LYS A 177 -12.64 -1.76 -22.10
CA LYS A 177 -13.31 -2.43 -23.22
C LYS A 177 -12.68 -3.80 -23.46
N LEU A 178 -13.50 -4.78 -23.80
CA LEU A 178 -13.03 -6.09 -24.25
C LEU A 178 -12.14 -5.91 -25.49
N LYS A 179 -10.89 -6.37 -25.38
CA LYS A 179 -9.93 -6.39 -26.48
C LYS A 179 -9.32 -7.79 -26.63
N SER A 180 -8.89 -8.12 -27.84
CA SER A 180 -8.09 -9.31 -28.13
C SER A 180 -6.64 -9.18 -27.65
N ASN A 181 -6.21 -7.98 -27.25
CA ASN A 181 -4.87 -7.68 -26.75
C ASN A 181 -4.93 -6.40 -25.89
N TYR A 182 -4.29 -6.40 -24.71
CA TYR A 182 -4.27 -5.25 -23.80
C TYR A 182 -2.93 -4.48 -23.80
N SER A 183 -1.97 -4.81 -24.66
CA SER A 183 -0.60 -4.22 -24.68
C SER A 183 -0.59 -2.69 -24.69
N ASP A 184 -1.47 -2.06 -25.47
CA ASP A 184 -1.52 -0.61 -25.61
C ASP A 184 -2.36 0.08 -24.52
N VAL A 185 -3.16 -0.68 -23.77
CA VAL A 185 -4.10 -0.11 -22.80
C VAL A 185 -3.38 0.64 -21.67
N PRO A 186 -2.29 0.13 -21.07
CA PRO A 186 -1.50 0.91 -20.11
C PRO A 186 -1.02 2.26 -20.65
N LYS A 187 -0.62 2.32 -21.93
CA LYS A 187 -0.21 3.56 -22.61
C LYS A 187 -1.38 4.52 -22.82
N GLU A 188 -2.54 4.00 -23.22
CA GLU A 188 -3.78 4.78 -23.35
C GLU A 188 -4.21 5.38 -21.99
N LEU A 189 -4.10 4.59 -20.91
CA LEU A 189 -4.41 5.04 -19.54
C LEU A 189 -3.43 6.09 -19.04
N MET A 190 -2.12 5.89 -19.29
CA MET A 190 -1.06 6.83 -18.88
C MET A 190 -1.34 8.26 -19.34
N ALA A 191 -1.84 8.44 -20.57
CA ALA A 191 -2.15 9.76 -21.12
C ALA A 191 -3.18 10.57 -20.28
N ASN A 192 -3.99 9.88 -19.47
CA ASN A 192 -5.01 10.49 -18.63
C ASN A 192 -4.59 10.59 -17.14
N PHE A 193 -3.49 9.94 -16.76
CA PHE A 193 -3.06 9.83 -15.37
C PHE A 193 -1.93 10.83 -15.11
N LYS A 194 -2.26 11.99 -14.51
CA LYS A 194 -1.25 13.02 -14.18
C LYS A 194 -0.23 12.52 -13.17
N ASP A 195 1.03 12.92 -13.29
CA ASP A 195 2.11 12.55 -12.36
C ASP A 195 2.26 11.02 -12.18
N THR A 196 2.08 10.27 -13.26
CA THR A 196 2.23 8.80 -13.28
C THR A 196 3.37 8.42 -14.22
N ASN A 197 4.21 7.49 -13.78
CA ASN A 197 5.32 6.96 -14.58
C ASN A 197 5.27 5.44 -14.75
N PHE A 198 4.24 4.80 -14.21
CA PHE A 198 4.00 3.38 -14.39
C PHE A 198 2.50 3.07 -14.38
N ILE A 199 2.04 2.30 -15.36
CA ILE A 199 0.72 1.67 -15.38
C ILE A 199 0.94 0.17 -15.59
N GLY A 200 0.35 -0.64 -14.73
CA GLY A 200 0.30 -2.09 -14.86
C GLY A 200 -1.14 -2.58 -14.90
N LEU A 201 -1.41 -3.53 -15.79
CA LEU A 201 -2.62 -4.35 -15.81
C LEU A 201 -2.20 -5.79 -15.62
N ILE A 202 -2.79 -6.47 -14.63
CA ILE A 202 -2.52 -7.89 -14.36
C ILE A 202 -3.86 -8.59 -14.15
N GLY A 203 -4.12 -9.68 -14.86
CA GLY A 203 -5.35 -10.46 -14.72
C GLY A 203 -5.54 -10.89 -13.27
N LYS A 204 -6.69 -10.57 -12.69
CA LYS A 204 -6.96 -10.84 -11.28
C LYS A 204 -7.00 -12.35 -10.98
N GLU A 205 -7.28 -13.17 -11.99
CA GLU A 205 -7.29 -14.62 -11.94
C GLU A 205 -5.92 -15.27 -11.63
N PHE A 206 -4.83 -14.49 -11.62
CA PHE A 206 -3.45 -14.97 -11.42
C PHE A 206 -2.90 -14.71 -10.01
N GLU A 207 -3.76 -14.77 -8.98
CA GLU A 207 -3.39 -14.65 -7.55
C GLU A 207 -2.45 -13.47 -7.28
N VAL A 208 -2.87 -12.28 -7.72
CA VAL A 208 -2.04 -11.06 -7.68
C VAL A 208 -1.87 -10.56 -6.23
N SER A 209 -0.62 -10.41 -5.79
CA SER A 209 -0.26 -9.68 -4.58
C SER A 209 0.43 -8.36 -4.97
N VAL A 210 -0.11 -7.25 -4.47
CA VAL A 210 0.51 -5.93 -4.60
C VAL A 210 0.96 -5.45 -3.22
N ARG A 211 2.25 -5.18 -3.09
CA ARG A 211 2.90 -4.75 -1.85
C ARG A 211 3.70 -3.47 -2.10
N SER A 212 4.02 -2.79 -1.01
CA SER A 212 4.78 -1.56 -1.00
C SER A 212 5.96 -1.65 -0.02
N ALA A 213 7.13 -1.17 -0.43
CA ALA A 213 8.30 -1.00 0.43
C ALA A 213 8.65 0.48 0.57
N ASN A 214 9.20 0.86 1.73
CA ASN A 214 9.59 2.23 2.07
C ASN A 214 8.46 3.30 2.02
N SER A 215 7.19 2.87 2.02
CA SER A 215 6.02 3.74 1.90
C SER A 215 5.44 4.15 3.27
N PHE A 216 6.29 4.70 4.14
CA PHE A 216 5.90 5.07 5.51
C PHE A 216 4.77 6.10 5.53
N GLY A 217 3.71 5.83 6.29
CA GLY A 217 2.52 6.69 6.38
C GLY A 217 1.60 6.67 5.15
N ARG A 218 1.98 5.98 4.05
CA ARG A 218 1.18 5.82 2.83
C ARG A 218 1.24 4.36 2.37
N ILE A 219 0.52 3.50 3.09
CA ILE A 219 0.64 2.04 3.00
C ILE A 219 0.36 1.46 1.61
N TRP A 220 -0.41 2.17 0.78
CA TRP A 220 -0.78 1.74 -0.57
C TRP A 220 0.37 1.81 -1.59
N GLY A 221 1.58 2.23 -1.19
CA GLY A 221 2.74 2.28 -2.07
C GLY A 221 2.69 3.47 -3.02
N PRO A 222 3.68 3.64 -3.91
CA PRO A 222 3.88 4.90 -4.62
C PRO A 222 2.80 5.14 -5.67
N GLY A 223 1.57 5.44 -5.26
CA GLY A 223 0.41 5.60 -6.13
C GLY A 223 -0.85 4.97 -5.55
N TYR A 224 -1.60 4.26 -6.41
CA TYR A 224 -2.78 3.49 -6.03
C TYR A 224 -3.02 2.32 -6.97
N TRP A 225 -3.78 1.33 -6.53
CA TRP A 225 -4.22 0.22 -7.36
C TRP A 225 -5.61 -0.25 -6.95
N ASP A 226 -6.37 -0.78 -7.92
CA ASP A 226 -7.71 -1.32 -7.68
C ASP A 226 -8.10 -2.30 -8.80
N THR A 227 -9.23 -2.98 -8.65
CA THR A 227 -9.77 -3.91 -9.64
C THR A 227 -10.61 -3.16 -10.68
N VAL A 228 -10.32 -3.38 -11.96
CA VAL A 228 -11.11 -2.89 -13.09
C VAL A 228 -11.74 -4.05 -13.86
N ALA A 229 -13.05 -3.95 -14.12
CA ALA A 229 -13.79 -4.93 -14.90
C ALA A 229 -13.62 -4.71 -16.40
N VAL A 230 -13.62 -5.80 -17.17
CA VAL A 230 -13.70 -5.77 -18.63
C VAL A 230 -15.17 -5.82 -19.07
N LEU A 231 -15.55 -4.90 -19.94
CA LEU A 231 -16.90 -4.71 -20.45
C LEU A 231 -17.01 -5.14 -21.92
N ASP A 232 -18.14 -5.74 -22.31
CA ASP A 232 -18.49 -6.04 -23.69
C ASP A 232 -18.86 -4.76 -24.48
N SER A 233 -19.31 -4.91 -25.74
CA SER A 233 -19.71 -3.77 -26.59
C SER A 233 -20.92 -3.01 -26.07
N GLU A 234 -21.77 -3.67 -25.28
CA GLU A 234 -22.99 -3.12 -24.70
C GLU A 234 -22.74 -2.51 -23.31
N GLY A 235 -21.53 -2.69 -22.76
CA GLY A 235 -21.13 -2.18 -21.45
C GLY A 235 -21.39 -3.15 -20.28
N ASN A 236 -21.74 -4.41 -20.54
CA ASN A 236 -21.92 -5.42 -19.49
C ASN A 236 -20.58 -6.03 -19.08
N LYS A 237 -20.48 -6.44 -17.82
CA LYS A 237 -19.28 -7.12 -17.30
C LYS A 237 -19.14 -8.50 -17.95
N THR A 238 -17.97 -8.76 -18.51
CA THR A 238 -17.62 -10.05 -19.13
C THR A 238 -17.24 -11.14 -18.11
N GLY A 239 -17.01 -10.74 -16.84
CA GLY A 239 -16.43 -11.60 -15.80
C GLY A 239 -14.91 -11.54 -15.73
N LYS A 240 -14.22 -11.01 -16.76
CA LYS A 240 -12.78 -10.75 -16.71
C LYS A 240 -12.48 -9.47 -15.94
N GLU A 241 -11.46 -9.51 -15.08
CA GLU A 241 -11.03 -8.39 -14.24
C GLU A 241 -9.51 -8.26 -14.28
N PHE A 242 -9.00 -7.03 -14.18
CA PHE A 242 -7.58 -6.74 -14.02
C PHE A 242 -7.35 -5.99 -12.71
N ILE A 243 -6.22 -6.24 -12.06
CA ILE A 243 -5.63 -5.29 -11.12
C ILE A 243 -4.95 -4.20 -11.93
N LEU A 244 -5.47 -2.97 -11.83
CA LEU A 244 -4.91 -1.76 -12.40
C LEU A 244 -4.02 -1.09 -11.35
N VAL A 245 -2.73 -1.03 -11.60
CA VAL A 245 -1.73 -0.37 -10.75
C VAL A 245 -1.26 0.92 -11.42
N ALA A 246 -1.26 2.03 -10.69
CA ALA A 246 -0.71 3.30 -11.16
C ALA A 246 0.38 3.81 -10.22
N GLY A 247 1.62 3.86 -10.73
CA GLY A 247 2.80 4.36 -10.04
C GLY A 247 3.01 5.86 -10.23
N TYR A 248 3.21 6.59 -9.13
CA TYR A 248 3.61 7.99 -9.10
C TYR A 248 5.06 8.15 -9.56
N ILE A 249 5.39 9.25 -10.24
CA ILE A 249 6.75 9.58 -10.70
C ILE A 249 7.85 9.45 -9.63
#